data_AF-A0A5C1ECC6-F1
#
_entry.id   AF-A0A5C1ECC6-F1
#
_cell.length_a   1.000
_cell.length_b   1.000
_cell.length_c   1.000
_cell.angle_alpha   90.00
_cell.angle_beta   90.00
_cell.angle_gamma   90.00
#
_symmetry.space_group_name_H-M   'P 1'
#
loop_
_entity.id
_entity.type
_entity.pdbx_description
1 polymer ?
#
loop_
_entity_poly.entity_id
_entity_poly.type
_entity_poly.pdbx_seq_one_letter_code
_entity_poly.pdbx_strand_id
1 'polypeptide(L)' 'MNNLQLNKTYLIELCSGEQRHWQYLGPDPRGAVWWRDRDDDREFCEASLMYAWSILGEAGDASEQV' A
#
# COMPACT_ATOMS: atom_id res chain seq x y z
N MET A 1 -8.88 -11.20 -6.56
CA MET A 1 -7.56 -10.56 -6.84
C MET A 1 -7.80 -9.08 -7.06
N ASN A 2 -7.37 -8.22 -6.13
CA ASN A 2 -7.41 -6.77 -6.34
C ASN A 2 -6.44 -6.41 -7.47
N ASN A 3 -6.91 -5.69 -8.49
CA ASN A 3 -6.08 -5.18 -9.58
C ASN A 3 -5.28 -3.97 -9.09
N LEU A 4 -4.21 -4.23 -8.34
CA LEU A 4 -3.29 -3.20 -7.88
C LEU A 4 -2.53 -2.60 -9.06
N GLN A 5 -2.47 -1.28 -9.11
CA GLN A 5 -1.85 -0.50 -10.18
C GLN A 5 -0.48 0.00 -9.73
N LEU A 6 0.52 -0.15 -10.60
CA LEU A 6 1.88 0.32 -10.33
C LEU A 6 1.91 1.81 -9.99
N ASN A 7 2.67 2.18 -8.96
CA ASN A 7 2.83 3.54 -8.45
C ASN A 7 1.56 4.20 -7.90
N LYS A 8 0.44 3.47 -7.76
CA LYS A 8 -0.75 3.99 -7.08
C LYS A 8 -0.65 3.85 -5.57
N THR A 9 -1.19 4.84 -4.86
CA THR A 9 -1.28 4.84 -3.40
C THR A 9 -2.62 4.29 -2.96
N TYR A 10 -2.58 3.43 -1.95
CA TYR A 10 -3.73 2.77 -1.36
C TYR A 10 -3.79 3.10 0.12
N LEU A 11 -5.01 3.23 0.62
CA LEU A 11 -5.27 3.33 2.05
C LEU A 11 -5.28 1.92 2.62
N ILE A 12 -4.40 1.69 3.60
CA ILE A 12 -4.19 0.41 4.24
C ILE A 12 -4.59 0.49 5.69
N GLU A 13 -5.34 -0.48 6.17
CA GLU A 13 -5.64 -0.65 7.59
C GLU A 13 -4.79 -1.78 8.16
N LEU A 14 -4.03 -1.46 9.20
CA LEU A 14 -3.30 -2.44 10.00
C LEU A 14 -4.26 -3.12 10.98
N CYS A 15 -3.92 -4.33 11.43
CA CYS A 15 -4.70 -5.05 12.44
C CYS A 15 -4.89 -4.26 13.76
N SER A 16 -4.01 -3.29 14.05
CA SER A 16 -4.15 -2.35 15.18
C SER A 16 -5.30 -1.33 15.02
N GLY A 17 -5.89 -1.22 13.83
CA GLY A 17 -6.83 -0.15 13.46
C GLY A 17 -6.16 1.13 12.94
N GLU A 18 -4.82 1.12 12.83
CA GLU A 18 -4.06 2.24 12.26
C GLU A 18 -4.20 2.27 10.74
N GLN A 19 -4.45 3.45 10.17
CA GLN A 19 -4.53 3.65 8.74
C GLN A 19 -3.24 4.27 8.19
N ARG A 20 -2.74 3.70 7.09
CA ARG A 20 -1.49 4.11 6.44
C ARG A 20 -1.67 4.25 4.94
N HIS A 21 -0.87 5.12 4.32
CA HIS A 21 -0.86 5.31 2.87
C HIS A 21 0.31 4.56 2.25
N TRP A 22 0.04 3.47 1.54
CA TRP A 22 1.08 2.67 0.92
C TRP A 22 1.01 2.80 -0.60
N GLN A 23 2.12 3.15 -1.22
CA GLN A 23 2.27 3.12 -2.67
C GLN A 23 2.67 1.71 -3.12
N TYR A 24 1.93 1.17 -4.08
CA TYR A 24 2.23 -0.12 -4.69
C TYR A 24 3.41 0.02 -5.66
N LEU A 25 4.49 -0.73 -5.40
CA LEU A 25 5.71 -0.75 -6.23
C LEU A 25 5.76 -1.94 -7.19
N GLY A 26 4.78 -2.84 -7.14
CA GLY A 26 4.75 -4.03 -7.98
C GLY A 26 5.46 -5.24 -7.36
N PRO A 27 5.38 -6.40 -8.04
CA PRO A 27 6.08 -7.60 -7.62
C PRO A 27 7.56 -7.59 -8.03
N ASP A 28 8.43 -8.15 -7.20
CA ASP A 28 9.82 -8.41 -7.54
C ASP A 28 9.98 -9.70 -8.37
N PRO A 29 11.17 -10.04 -8.92
CA PRO A 29 11.33 -11.21 -9.78
C PRO A 29 11.07 -12.55 -9.08
N ARG A 30 10.97 -12.59 -7.75
CA ARG A 30 10.56 -13.75 -6.95
C ARG A 30 9.05 -13.79 -6.69
N GLY A 31 8.31 -12.79 -7.16
CA GLY A 31 6.86 -12.68 -7.04
C GLY A 31 6.38 -12.08 -5.71
N ALA A 32 7.26 -11.60 -4.83
CA ALA A 32 6.81 -10.89 -3.63
C ALA A 32 6.41 -9.46 -4.00
N VAL A 33 5.30 -9.00 -3.45
CA VAL A 33 4.78 -7.66 -3.72
C VAL A 33 5.48 -6.64 -2.82
N TRP A 34 5.83 -5.50 -3.42
CA TRP A 34 6.48 -4.38 -2.75
C TRP A 34 5.57 -3.18 -2.58
N TRP A 35 5.75 -2.51 -1.46
CA TRP A 35 5.03 -1.34 -1.03
C TRP A 35 6.01 -0.29 -0.52
N ARG A 36 5.65 0.98 -0.66
CA ARG A 36 6.33 2.11 -0.02
C ARG A 36 5.36 2.82 0.90
N ASP A 37 5.69 2.86 2.19
CA ASP A 37 4.97 3.69 3.15
C ASP A 37 5.21 5.17 2.80
N ARG A 38 4.14 5.95 2.59
CA ARG A 38 4.25 7.38 2.23
C ARG A 38 4.39 8.29 3.45
N ASP A 39 4.18 7.78 4.65
CA ASP A 39 4.37 8.53 5.89
C ASP A 39 5.85 8.61 6.27
N ASP A 40 6.60 7.51 6.12
CA ASP A 40 8.03 7.42 6.48
C ASP A 40 8.99 7.18 5.29
N ASP A 41 8.45 7.12 4.06
CA ASP A 41 9.16 6.80 2.81
C ASP A 41 9.92 5.46 2.81
N ARG A 42 9.52 4.53 3.68
CA ARG A 42 10.14 3.19 3.78
C ARG A 42 9.54 2.21 2.81
N GLU A 43 10.39 1.44 2.15
CA GLU A 43 10.01 0.35 1.26
C GLU A 43 10.06 -1.00 1.99
N PHE A 44 9.05 -1.83 1.78
CA PHE A 44 8.97 -3.17 2.33
C PHE A 44 8.16 -4.08 1.42
N CYS A 45 8.33 -5.39 1.57
CA CYS A 45 7.52 -6.38 0.87
C CYS A 45 6.54 -7.07 1.81
N GLU A 46 5.50 -7.69 1.26
CA GLU A 46 4.50 -8.43 2.05
C GLU A 46 5.13 -9.51 2.94
N ALA A 47 6.20 -10.16 2.47
CA ALA A 47 6.89 -11.20 3.24
C ALA A 47 7.64 -10.66 4.47
N SER A 48 7.87 -9.35 4.56
CA SER A 48 8.56 -8.71 5.69
C SER A 48 7.61 -8.17 6.75
N LEU A 49 6.30 -8.13 6.47
CA LEU A 49 5.30 -7.66 7.43
C LEU A 49 5.02 -8.76 8.46
N MET A 50 5.26 -8.42 9.74
CA MET A 50 4.95 -9.31 10.86
C MET A 50 3.49 -9.23 11.31
N TYR A 51 2.68 -8.38 10.67
CA TYR A 51 1.31 -8.08 11.06
C TYR A 51 0.35 -8.24 9.88
N ALA A 52 -0.91 -8.56 10.19
CA ALA A 52 -1.99 -8.55 9.21
C ALA A 52 -2.40 -7.12 8.85
N TRP A 53 -2.79 -6.92 7.59
CA TRP A 53 -3.22 -5.64 7.03
C TRP A 53 -4.25 -5.89 5.93
N SER A 54 -5.03 -4.87 5.59
CA SER A 54 -6.04 -4.92 4.52
C SER A 54 -6.06 -3.62 3.73
N ILE A 55 -6.28 -3.72 2.43
CA ILE A 55 -6.46 -2.56 1.56
C ILE A 55 -7.90 -2.07 1.71
N LEU A 56 -8.09 -0.86 2.25
CA LEU A 56 -9.39 -0.22 2.36
C LEU A 56 -9.87 0.35 1.01
N GLY A 57 -8.94 0.80 0.17
CA GLY A 57 -9.25 1.34 -1.15
C GLY A 57 -8.05 2.06 -1.77
N GLU A 58 -8.22 2.55 -3.00
CA GLU A 58 -7.29 3.56 -3.54
C GLU A 58 -7.34 4.78 -2.62
N ALA A 59 -6.17 5.29 -2.22
CA ALA A 59 -6.09 6.58 -1.59
C ALA A 59 -6.41 7.59 -2.68
N GLY A 60 -7.71 7.83 -2.86
CA GLY A 60 -8.23 8.73 -3.86
C GLY A 60 -7.48 10.04 -3.75
N ASP A 61 -6.90 10.46 -4.88
CA ASP A 61 -6.44 11.81 -5.04
C ASP A 61 -7.64 12.70 -4.66
N ALA A 62 -7.55 13.38 -3.52
CA ALA A 62 -8.47 14.46 -3.20
C ALA A 62 -8.16 15.66 -4.12
N SER A 63 -8.19 15.44 -5.45
CA SER A 63 -8.43 16.47 -6.43
C SER A 63 -9.93 16.55 -6.69
N GLU A 64 -10.68 16.79 -5.62
CA GLU A 64 -11.77 17.75 -5.74
C GLU A 64 -11.13 19.14 -5.68
N GLN A 65 -10.74 19.65 -6.85
CA GLN A 65 -10.64 21.08 -7.03
C GLN A 65 -11.12 21.49 -8.42
N VAL A 66 -12.34 22.02 -8.42
CA VAL A 66 -13.05 22.93 -9.34
C VAL A 66 -13.57 22.43 -10.69
#